data_AF-A0A951RF00-F1
#
_entry.id   AF-A0A951RF00-F1
#
_cell.length_a   1.000
_cell.length_b   1.000
_cell.length_c   1.000
_cell.angle_alpha   90.00
_cell.angle_beta   90.00
_cell.angle_gamma   90.00
#
_symmetry.space_group_name_H-M   'P 1'
#
loop_
_entity.id
_entity.type
_entity.pdbx_description
1 polymer ?
#
loop_
_entity_poly.entity_id
_entity_poly.type
_entity_poly.pdbx_seq_one_letter_code
_entity_poly.pdbx_strand_id
1 'polypeptide(L)'
;MKHIVRAIMLSLLAVSLLTALEYQKKISYQVGPGSFYSYYEEKTKPWALFVVEIDITNPYITLETVKGGNRLYSRDTPSSMSAKSNAPGHSIVSAINGDYYHTGGDHLNAPISPQVMNGEFVWGFSNNRSAFSFNEDKKPNIINAQFNGVVLARDTLDQWVSRTLNSVNYPRGTDHLVLFNNFRGVSTNTNSYGFECQASVIDPWIVNDTVRCVIESREKYVGNMPIPAGKIVLSGHGTAIPFMETNFQIGDTVKIVQGLANNLPRLTQFMGGGPRMLQDGVDVVAVSYPN
;
A
#
# COMPACT_ATOMS: atom_id res chain seq x y z
N MET A 1 -5.97 14.61 -64.18
CA MET A 1 -5.26 13.91 -63.07
C MET A 1 -4.90 14.78 -61.86
N LYS A 2 -4.51 16.07 -62.01
CA LYS A 2 -4.17 16.93 -60.84
C LYS A 2 -5.37 17.39 -59.98
N HIS A 3 -6.60 17.32 -60.49
CA HIS A 3 -7.82 17.73 -59.76
C HIS A 3 -8.47 16.61 -58.93
N ILE A 4 -8.18 15.35 -59.23
CA ILE A 4 -8.76 14.19 -58.51
C ILE A 4 -7.99 13.91 -57.20
N VAL A 5 -6.69 14.23 -57.16
CA VAL A 5 -5.84 14.03 -55.97
C VAL A 5 -6.14 15.03 -54.85
N ARG A 6 -6.62 16.25 -55.17
CA ARG A 6 -7.00 17.26 -54.15
C ARG A 6 -8.33 16.95 -53.44
N ALA A 7 -9.26 16.27 -54.11
CA ALA A 7 -10.54 15.89 -53.50
C ALA A 7 -10.39 14.74 -52.48
N ILE A 8 -9.44 13.83 -52.70
CA ILE A 8 -9.16 12.69 -51.81
C ILE A 8 -8.39 13.13 -50.55
N MET A 9 -7.53 14.15 -50.64
CA MET A 9 -6.82 14.70 -49.47
C MET A 9 -7.73 15.52 -48.54
N LEU A 10 -8.76 16.19 -49.07
CA LEU A 10 -9.76 16.89 -48.24
C LEU A 10 -10.77 15.94 -47.59
N SER A 11 -11.10 14.81 -48.23
CA SER A 11 -11.98 13.81 -47.61
C SER A 11 -11.27 12.96 -46.55
N LEU A 12 -9.95 12.74 -46.66
CA LEU A 12 -9.16 12.07 -45.62
C LEU A 12 -8.88 12.97 -44.40
N LEU A 13 -8.83 14.30 -44.56
CA LEU A 13 -8.75 15.22 -43.41
C LEU A 13 -10.09 15.44 -42.68
N ALA A 14 -11.22 15.10 -43.31
CA ALA A 14 -12.56 15.27 -42.72
C ALA A 14 -13.09 14.01 -42.01
N VAL A 15 -12.47 12.84 -42.20
CA VAL A 15 -12.92 11.56 -41.61
C VAL A 15 -12.10 11.16 -40.37
N SER A 16 -10.98 11.82 -40.06
CA SER A 16 -10.24 11.59 -38.79
C SER A 16 -10.78 12.42 -37.61
N LEU A 17 -11.93 13.07 -37.74
CA LEU A 17 -12.57 13.90 -36.71
C LEU A 17 -13.85 13.27 -36.12
N LEU A 18 -14.17 12.02 -36.49
CA LEU A 18 -15.36 11.29 -36.04
C LEU A 18 -15.02 10.11 -35.12
N THR A 19 -14.14 10.37 -34.15
CA THR A 19 -14.41 10.02 -32.76
C THR A 19 -14.18 11.28 -31.95
N ALA A 20 -15.07 12.27 -32.12
CA ALA A 20 -15.16 13.34 -31.15
C ALA A 20 -15.31 12.64 -29.79
N LEU A 21 -14.37 12.87 -28.86
CA LEU A 21 -14.48 12.36 -27.50
C LEU A 21 -15.91 12.66 -27.03
N GLU A 22 -16.69 11.62 -26.76
CA GLU A 22 -18.06 11.79 -26.28
C GLU A 22 -18.05 12.50 -24.89
N TYR A 23 -16.89 12.49 -24.23
CA TYR A 23 -16.56 13.24 -23.03
C TYR A 23 -16.24 14.71 -23.30
N GLN A 24 -17.10 15.59 -22.82
CA GLN A 24 -16.89 17.03 -22.88
C GLN A 24 -16.30 17.58 -21.58
N LYS A 25 -15.08 18.13 -21.63
CA LYS A 25 -14.52 18.90 -20.52
C LYS A 25 -15.36 20.16 -20.30
N LYS A 26 -16.00 20.27 -19.14
CA LYS A 26 -16.89 21.39 -18.78
C LYS A 26 -16.16 22.47 -18.02
N ILE A 27 -15.33 22.06 -17.07
CA ILE A 27 -14.60 22.96 -16.18
C ILE A 27 -13.18 22.44 -16.06
N SER A 28 -12.21 23.35 -15.99
CA SER A 28 -10.85 23.04 -15.60
C SER A 28 -10.19 24.24 -14.93
N TYR A 29 -9.52 24.00 -13.80
CA TYR A 29 -8.75 25.02 -13.09
C TYR A 29 -7.65 24.36 -12.24
N GLN A 30 -6.63 25.15 -11.93
CA GLN A 30 -5.52 24.70 -11.09
C GLN A 30 -5.98 24.61 -9.63
N VAL A 31 -5.65 23.50 -8.96
CA VAL A 31 -6.00 23.24 -7.55
C VAL A 31 -4.77 23.15 -6.63
N GLY A 32 -3.58 23.08 -7.21
CA GLY A 32 -2.31 23.09 -6.48
C GLY A 32 -1.11 23.19 -7.42
N PRO A 33 0.12 23.23 -6.89
CA PRO A 33 1.33 23.20 -7.70
C PRO A 33 1.35 21.98 -8.63
N GLY A 34 1.40 22.20 -9.95
CA GLY A 34 1.39 21.11 -10.93
C GLY A 34 0.11 20.25 -10.95
N SER A 35 -0.99 20.71 -10.35
CA SER A 35 -2.22 19.92 -10.20
C SER A 35 -3.45 20.66 -10.73
N PHE A 36 -4.23 19.99 -11.58
CA PHE A 36 -5.42 20.55 -12.25
C PHE A 36 -6.64 19.68 -12.01
N TYR A 37 -7.72 20.29 -11.57
CA TYR A 37 -9.03 19.65 -11.55
C TYR A 37 -9.71 19.84 -12.90
N SER A 38 -10.40 18.81 -13.38
CA SER A 38 -11.27 18.85 -14.53
C SER A 38 -12.56 18.06 -14.28
N TYR A 39 -13.68 18.61 -14.76
CA TYR A 39 -14.97 17.93 -14.80
C TYR A 39 -15.33 17.62 -16.25
N TYR A 40 -15.71 16.36 -16.51
CA TYR A 40 -16.19 15.90 -17.81
C TYR A 40 -17.60 15.33 -17.69
N GLU A 41 -18.41 15.57 -18.72
CA GLU A 41 -19.69 14.87 -18.92
C GLU A 41 -19.61 14.04 -20.18
N GLU A 42 -20.09 12.81 -20.07
CA GLU A 42 -20.48 12.02 -21.24
C GLU A 42 -21.89 12.43 -21.66
N LYS A 43 -22.10 12.83 -22.91
CA LYS A 43 -23.43 13.27 -23.37
C LYS A 43 -24.38 12.12 -23.64
N THR A 44 -23.85 10.94 -23.96
CA THR A 44 -24.65 9.78 -24.40
C THR A 44 -24.97 8.83 -23.24
N LYS A 45 -24.30 8.99 -22.10
CA LYS A 45 -24.44 8.19 -20.87
C LYS A 45 -24.56 9.13 -19.66
N PRO A 46 -25.20 8.72 -18.56
CA PRO A 46 -25.28 9.54 -17.35
C PRO A 46 -23.96 9.51 -16.55
N TRP A 47 -22.82 9.75 -17.20
CA TRP A 47 -21.50 9.72 -16.57
C TRP A 47 -20.96 11.13 -16.33
N ALA A 48 -20.62 11.38 -15.08
CA ALA A 48 -19.90 12.55 -14.61
C ALA A 48 -18.52 12.10 -14.13
N LEU A 49 -17.46 12.64 -14.71
CA LEU A 49 -16.08 12.30 -14.34
C LEU A 49 -15.41 13.49 -13.69
N PHE A 50 -14.87 13.26 -12.50
CA PHE A 50 -14.12 14.23 -11.72
C PHE A 50 -12.67 13.78 -11.68
N VAL A 51 -11.79 14.54 -12.33
CA VAL A 51 -10.40 14.14 -12.57
C VAL A 51 -9.48 15.19 -11.97
N VAL A 52 -8.46 14.73 -11.23
CA VAL A 52 -7.33 15.58 -10.85
C VAL A 52 -6.09 15.04 -11.54
N GLU A 53 -5.54 15.83 -12.45
CA GLU A 53 -4.28 15.57 -13.14
C GLU A 53 -3.15 16.16 -12.30
N ILE A 54 -2.11 15.38 -12.04
CA ILE A 54 -1.03 15.72 -11.12
C ILE A 54 0.31 15.49 -11.80
N ASP A 55 1.17 16.51 -11.85
CA ASP A 55 2.58 16.36 -12.19
C ASP A 55 3.35 15.77 -11.00
N ILE A 56 3.51 14.45 -11.01
CA ILE A 56 4.24 13.72 -9.97
C ILE A 56 5.75 14.03 -9.93
N THR A 57 6.30 14.72 -10.95
CA THR A 57 7.70 15.15 -10.94
C THR A 57 7.90 16.46 -10.16
N ASN A 58 6.81 17.18 -9.87
CA ASN A 58 6.87 18.40 -9.07
C ASN A 58 7.43 18.09 -7.67
N PRO A 59 8.52 18.75 -7.23
CA PRO A 59 9.16 18.44 -5.95
C PRO A 59 8.23 18.64 -4.75
N TYR A 60 7.24 19.53 -4.84
CA TYR A 60 6.29 19.85 -3.77
C TYR A 60 5.07 18.93 -3.69
N ILE A 61 4.93 17.98 -4.63
CA ILE A 61 3.81 17.02 -4.63
C ILE A 61 4.31 15.64 -4.21
N THR A 62 3.57 15.01 -3.31
CA THR A 62 3.72 13.60 -2.96
C THR A 62 2.36 12.91 -3.04
N LEU A 63 2.38 11.60 -3.25
CA LEU A 63 1.20 10.76 -3.13
C LEU A 63 1.30 10.01 -1.81
N GLU A 64 0.18 9.94 -1.08
CA GLU A 64 0.09 9.25 0.20
C GLU A 64 -1.15 8.37 0.22
N THR A 65 -1.02 7.16 0.77
CA THR A 65 -2.20 6.44 1.25
C THR A 65 -2.54 6.94 2.64
N VAL A 66 -3.80 6.85 3.01
CA VAL A 66 -4.27 7.18 4.36
C VAL A 66 -5.17 6.08 4.88
N LYS A 67 -5.25 5.95 6.21
CA LYS A 67 -6.14 5.00 6.87
C LYS A 67 -6.98 5.70 7.92
N GLY A 68 -8.28 5.44 7.93
CA GLY A 68 -9.20 6.05 8.88
C GLY A 68 -8.70 5.89 10.33
N GLY A 69 -8.47 6.99 11.04
CA GLY A 69 -7.96 6.96 12.41
C GLY A 69 -6.61 6.28 12.61
N ASN A 70 -5.80 6.08 11.56
CA ASN A 70 -4.51 5.41 11.59
C ASN A 70 -4.54 4.03 12.30
N ARG A 71 -5.61 3.27 12.06
CA ARG A 71 -5.84 1.94 12.64
C ARG A 71 -6.27 0.95 11.55
N LEU A 72 -5.92 -0.32 11.71
CA LEU A 72 -6.26 -1.36 10.75
C LEU A 72 -7.78 -1.59 10.67
N TYR A 73 -8.43 -1.76 11.80
CA TYR A 73 -9.87 -2.06 11.88
C TYR A 73 -10.69 -0.79 12.13
N SER A 74 -10.80 0.05 11.11
CA SER A 74 -11.47 1.35 11.18
C SER A 74 -11.83 1.85 9.79
N ARG A 75 -12.76 2.79 9.71
CA ARG A 75 -13.10 3.46 8.45
C ARG A 75 -13.42 4.92 8.73
N ASP A 76 -13.23 5.73 7.70
CA ASP A 76 -13.50 7.15 7.74
C ASP A 76 -13.77 7.63 6.31
N THR A 77 -14.43 8.77 6.15
CA THR A 77 -14.70 9.31 4.81
C THR A 77 -13.42 9.92 4.22
N PRO A 78 -13.26 9.95 2.88
CA PRO A 78 -12.13 10.64 2.26
C PRO A 78 -12.02 12.11 2.67
N SER A 79 -13.16 12.81 2.82
CA SER A 79 -13.19 14.20 3.27
C SER A 79 -12.67 14.38 4.71
N SER A 80 -13.06 13.50 5.63
CA SER A 80 -12.60 13.52 7.02
C SER A 80 -11.13 13.18 7.13
N MET A 81 -10.64 12.15 6.40
CA MET A 81 -9.22 11.81 6.36
C MET A 81 -8.38 12.93 5.75
N SER A 82 -8.85 13.56 4.67
CA SER A 82 -8.21 14.73 4.06
C SER A 82 -8.09 15.88 5.06
N ALA A 83 -9.18 16.23 5.74
CA ALA A 83 -9.17 17.30 6.74
C ALA A 83 -8.20 17.01 7.90
N LYS A 84 -8.13 15.77 8.38
CA LYS A 84 -7.23 15.35 9.46
C LYS A 84 -5.76 15.27 9.04
N SER A 85 -5.50 15.04 7.76
CA SER A 85 -4.14 14.96 7.22
C SER A 85 -3.60 16.33 6.82
N ASN A 86 -4.45 17.35 6.72
CA ASN A 86 -4.04 18.71 6.42
C ASN A 86 -3.40 19.37 7.67
N ALA A 87 -2.16 19.83 7.53
CA ALA A 87 -1.38 20.44 8.61
C ALA A 87 -0.42 21.52 8.06
N PRO A 88 0.15 22.40 8.89
CA PRO A 88 1.18 23.34 8.45
C PRO A 88 2.33 22.62 7.74
N GLY A 89 2.62 22.99 6.48
CA GLY A 89 3.63 22.34 5.65
C GLY A 89 3.18 21.05 4.95
N HIS A 90 1.95 20.60 5.17
CA HIS A 90 1.36 19.42 4.53
C HIS A 90 -0.09 19.70 4.10
N SER A 91 -0.27 20.19 2.87
CA SER A 91 -1.60 20.57 2.36
C SER A 91 -2.16 19.54 1.39
N ILE A 92 -3.36 19.06 1.68
CA ILE A 92 -4.06 18.11 0.80
C ILE A 92 -4.70 18.86 -0.37
N VAL A 93 -4.23 18.54 -1.58
CA VAL A 93 -4.76 19.11 -2.83
C VAL A 93 -6.02 18.38 -3.29
N SER A 94 -6.02 17.05 -3.19
CA SER A 94 -7.15 16.19 -3.57
C SER A 94 -7.03 14.83 -2.88
N ALA A 95 -8.15 14.14 -2.73
CA ALA A 95 -8.21 12.77 -2.21
C ALA A 95 -9.39 12.02 -2.85
N ILE A 96 -9.19 10.72 -3.09
CA ILE A 96 -10.22 9.77 -3.53
C ILE A 96 -10.27 8.59 -2.55
N ASN A 97 -11.35 7.81 -2.56
CA ASN A 97 -11.33 6.52 -1.87
C ASN A 97 -10.33 5.56 -2.54
N GLY A 98 -9.79 4.64 -1.74
CA GLY A 98 -8.85 3.62 -2.19
C GLY A 98 -9.49 2.25 -2.36
N ASP A 99 -8.91 1.26 -1.70
CA ASP A 99 -9.31 -0.15 -1.77
C ASP A 99 -10.75 -0.42 -1.27
N TYR A 100 -11.23 -1.60 -1.64
CA TYR A 100 -12.33 -2.27 -0.98
C TYR A 100 -11.97 -2.61 0.47
N TYR A 101 -12.99 -2.84 1.29
CA TYR A 101 -12.81 -3.18 2.70
C TYR A 101 -13.85 -4.21 3.15
N HIS A 102 -13.52 -4.96 4.20
CA HIS A 102 -14.42 -5.93 4.80
C HIS A 102 -15.59 -5.23 5.50
N THR A 103 -16.81 -5.62 5.17
CA THR A 103 -18.04 -5.08 5.77
C THR A 103 -18.63 -6.00 6.85
N GLY A 104 -17.95 -7.10 7.20
CA GLY A 104 -18.34 -8.07 8.22
C GLY A 104 -17.23 -9.04 8.56
N GLY A 105 -17.49 -9.91 9.54
CA GLY A 105 -16.55 -10.94 10.01
C GLY A 105 -15.40 -10.41 10.85
N ASP A 106 -14.39 -11.26 11.09
CA ASP A 106 -13.27 -10.99 12.00
C ASP A 106 -12.34 -9.86 11.53
N HIS A 107 -12.46 -9.45 10.27
CA HIS A 107 -11.67 -8.36 9.68
C HIS A 107 -12.47 -7.08 9.40
N LEU A 108 -13.63 -6.91 10.05
CA LEU A 108 -14.52 -5.77 9.85
C LEU A 108 -13.75 -4.43 9.78
N ASN A 109 -14.02 -3.66 8.72
CA ASN A 109 -13.44 -2.37 8.35
C ASN A 109 -11.99 -2.36 7.87
N ALA A 110 -11.31 -3.51 7.80
CA ALA A 110 -9.95 -3.55 7.28
C ALA A 110 -9.95 -3.70 5.73
N PRO A 111 -8.92 -3.20 5.01
CA PRO A 111 -8.87 -3.23 3.54
C PRO A 111 -8.72 -4.66 2.97
N ILE A 112 -9.30 -4.98 1.82
CA ILE A 112 -9.21 -6.34 1.25
C ILE A 112 -7.79 -6.69 0.77
N SER A 113 -6.99 -5.68 0.47
CA SER A 113 -5.61 -5.83 0.02
C SER A 113 -4.63 -5.24 1.04
N PRO A 114 -3.34 -5.62 0.93
CA PRO A 114 -2.31 -4.97 1.71
C PRO A 114 -2.32 -3.45 1.51
N GLN A 115 -1.88 -2.75 2.54
CA GLN A 115 -1.71 -1.30 2.50
C GLN A 115 -0.37 -0.93 3.13
N VAL A 116 0.37 -0.05 2.46
CA VAL A 116 1.58 0.61 2.97
C VAL A 116 1.30 2.10 3.02
N MET A 117 1.57 2.69 4.19
CA MET A 117 1.50 4.13 4.42
C MET A 117 2.86 4.61 4.91
N ASN A 118 3.46 5.54 4.17
CA ASN A 118 4.74 6.18 4.51
C ASN A 118 5.87 5.18 4.85
N GLY A 119 5.96 4.10 4.07
CA GLY A 119 7.00 3.08 4.23
C GLY A 119 6.71 2.02 5.30
N GLU A 120 5.56 2.10 5.98
CA GLU A 120 5.14 1.12 6.98
C GLU A 120 3.88 0.36 6.52
N PHE A 121 3.86 -0.96 6.71
CA PHE A 121 2.65 -1.74 6.45
C PHE A 121 1.57 -1.43 7.49
N VAL A 122 0.40 -1.02 7.00
CA VAL A 122 -0.86 -1.01 7.77
C VAL A 122 -1.41 -2.43 7.87
N TRP A 123 -1.36 -3.16 6.75
CA TRP A 123 -1.73 -4.58 6.65
C TRP A 123 -0.83 -5.25 5.61
N GLY A 124 -0.08 -6.28 5.98
CA GLY A 124 0.86 -6.98 5.09
C GLY A 124 0.56 -8.48 4.98
N PHE A 125 0.19 -8.93 3.78
CA PHE A 125 -0.07 -10.34 3.45
C PHE A 125 -0.08 -10.48 1.91
N SER A 126 -0.10 -11.70 1.39
CA SER A 126 -0.21 -11.91 -0.06
C SER A 126 -1.67 -12.02 -0.50
N ASN A 127 -2.00 -11.39 -1.63
CA ASN A 127 -3.22 -11.68 -2.37
C ASN A 127 -2.95 -11.56 -3.89
N ASN A 128 -3.89 -12.02 -4.71
CA ASN A 128 -3.73 -11.96 -6.17
C ASN A 128 -4.43 -10.75 -6.80
N ARG A 129 -4.52 -9.62 -6.08
CA ARG A 129 -5.17 -8.40 -6.57
C ARG A 129 -4.12 -7.37 -6.95
N SER A 130 -4.32 -6.74 -8.09
CA SER A 130 -3.50 -5.61 -8.51
C SER A 130 -3.72 -4.41 -7.60
N ALA A 131 -2.66 -3.69 -7.31
CA ALA A 131 -2.62 -2.55 -6.43
C ALA A 131 -1.65 -1.49 -6.97
N PHE A 132 -1.90 -0.23 -6.62
CA PHE A 132 -1.04 0.90 -6.93
C PHE A 132 0.10 0.98 -5.91
N SER A 133 1.32 1.22 -6.38
CA SER A 133 2.52 1.39 -5.56
C SER A 133 3.22 2.70 -5.89
N PHE A 134 3.86 3.33 -4.90
CA PHE A 134 4.69 4.52 -5.07
C PHE A 134 5.92 4.42 -4.18
N ASN A 135 7.09 4.81 -4.70
CA ASN A 135 8.35 4.80 -3.95
C ASN A 135 8.87 6.22 -3.68
N GLU A 136 9.98 6.29 -2.93
CA GLU A 136 10.63 7.57 -2.60
C GLU A 136 11.13 8.37 -3.81
N ASP A 137 11.41 7.70 -4.94
CA ASP A 137 11.80 8.33 -6.21
C ASP A 137 10.61 8.86 -7.02
N LYS A 138 9.42 8.88 -6.41
CA LYS A 138 8.15 9.28 -7.03
C LYS A 138 7.78 8.43 -8.26
N LYS A 139 8.13 7.14 -8.26
CA LYS A 139 7.75 6.21 -9.34
C LYS A 139 6.46 5.47 -8.99
N PRO A 140 5.43 5.53 -9.86
CA PRO A 140 4.24 4.72 -9.72
C PRO A 140 4.44 3.32 -10.34
N ASN A 141 3.74 2.33 -9.80
CA ASN A 141 3.64 0.99 -10.38
C ASN A 141 2.25 0.39 -10.12
N ILE A 142 1.83 -0.58 -10.94
CA ILE A 142 0.63 -1.39 -10.69
C ILE A 142 1.02 -2.87 -10.75
N ILE A 143 0.90 -3.57 -9.63
CA ILE A 143 1.32 -4.97 -9.50
C ILE A 143 0.45 -5.73 -8.50
N ASN A 144 0.43 -7.07 -8.60
CA ASN A 144 -0.25 -7.91 -7.62
C ASN A 144 0.51 -7.94 -6.30
N ALA A 145 -0.24 -7.93 -5.19
CA ALA A 145 0.34 -7.86 -3.85
C ALA A 145 0.92 -9.21 -3.40
N GLN A 146 2.23 -9.41 -3.60
CA GLN A 146 2.94 -10.61 -3.16
C GLN A 146 3.87 -10.28 -2.01
N PHE A 147 3.40 -10.45 -0.77
CA PHE A 147 4.19 -10.15 0.41
C PHE A 147 5.39 -11.10 0.54
N ASN A 148 6.56 -10.55 0.81
CA ASN A 148 7.79 -11.29 1.09
C ASN A 148 8.52 -10.63 2.26
N GLY A 149 8.42 -11.25 3.43
CA GLY A 149 9.08 -10.75 4.64
C GLY A 149 10.21 -11.67 5.11
N VAL A 150 11.25 -11.09 5.71
CA VAL A 150 12.30 -11.83 6.39
C VAL A 150 12.77 -11.08 7.64
N VAL A 151 13.03 -11.83 8.71
CA VAL A 151 13.75 -11.33 9.89
C VAL A 151 15.12 -11.99 9.93
N LEU A 152 16.17 -11.19 10.10
CA LEU A 152 17.53 -11.63 10.30
C LEU A 152 17.98 -11.29 11.72
N ALA A 153 18.67 -12.23 12.36
CA ALA A 153 19.25 -12.06 13.68
C ALA A 153 20.63 -12.73 13.73
N ARG A 154 21.41 -12.40 14.76
CA ARG A 154 22.66 -13.10 15.05
C ARG A 154 22.36 -14.37 15.84
N ASP A 155 22.97 -15.48 15.45
CA ASP A 155 22.96 -16.69 16.26
C ASP A 155 24.00 -16.65 17.38
N THR A 156 24.13 -17.75 18.12
CA THR A 156 25.09 -17.87 19.23
C THR A 156 26.57 -17.85 18.80
N LEU A 157 26.84 -17.94 17.50
CA LEU A 157 28.17 -17.86 16.88
C LEU A 157 28.37 -16.53 16.15
N ASP A 158 27.51 -15.54 16.41
CA ASP A 158 27.47 -14.23 15.76
C ASP A 158 27.35 -14.32 14.23
N GLN A 159 26.67 -15.33 13.69
CA GLN A 159 26.35 -15.45 12.27
C GLN A 159 24.94 -14.93 11.98
N TRP A 160 24.75 -14.29 10.81
CA TRP A 160 23.40 -13.90 10.38
C TRP A 160 22.60 -15.13 9.97
N VAL A 161 21.49 -15.36 10.67
CA VAL A 161 20.48 -16.37 10.35
C VAL A 161 19.15 -15.69 10.06
N SER A 162 18.32 -16.32 9.24
CA SER A 162 17.06 -15.73 8.78
C SER A 162 15.86 -16.63 9.00
N ARG A 163 14.71 -16.01 9.23
CA ARG A 163 13.40 -16.65 9.24
C ARG A 163 12.41 -15.84 8.42
N THR A 164 11.57 -16.51 7.66
CA THR A 164 10.45 -15.87 6.95
C THR A 164 9.57 -15.11 7.93
N LEU A 165 9.30 -13.85 7.63
CA LEU A 165 8.22 -13.09 8.24
C LEU A 165 6.98 -13.33 7.35
N ASN A 166 5.93 -13.92 7.92
CA ASN A 166 4.77 -14.37 7.16
C ASN A 166 3.81 -13.23 6.81
N SER A 167 3.70 -12.23 7.69
CA SER A 167 2.73 -11.15 7.55
C SER A 167 2.98 -10.00 8.53
N VAL A 168 2.23 -8.91 8.33
CA VAL A 168 2.18 -7.73 9.21
C VAL A 168 0.73 -7.46 9.58
N ASN A 169 0.45 -7.37 10.88
CA ASN A 169 -0.87 -7.15 11.47
C ASN A 169 -1.96 -8.17 11.07
N TYR A 170 -1.57 -9.31 10.53
CA TYR A 170 -2.46 -10.43 10.19
C TYR A 170 -2.56 -11.40 11.38
N PRO A 171 -3.65 -12.18 11.53
CA PRO A 171 -3.69 -13.28 12.50
C PRO A 171 -2.46 -14.20 12.45
N ARG A 172 -1.89 -14.51 13.62
CA ARG A 172 -0.77 -15.45 13.75
C ARG A 172 -1.27 -16.89 13.62
N GLY A 173 -0.91 -17.53 12.50
CA GLY A 173 -1.14 -18.96 12.27
C GLY A 173 -0.08 -19.85 12.94
N THR A 174 -0.29 -21.16 12.89
CA THR A 174 0.71 -22.16 13.28
C THR A 174 1.99 -21.98 12.46
N ASP A 175 3.15 -22.14 13.10
CA ASP A 175 4.49 -22.03 12.48
C ASP A 175 4.89 -20.65 11.93
N HIS A 176 3.98 -19.67 12.00
CA HIS A 176 4.21 -18.33 11.48
C HIS A 176 5.04 -17.47 12.43
N LEU A 177 5.79 -16.53 11.84
CA LEU A 177 6.31 -15.33 12.48
C LEU A 177 5.56 -14.13 11.91
N VAL A 178 4.98 -13.30 12.77
CA VAL A 178 4.17 -12.12 12.39
C VAL A 178 4.70 -10.87 13.10
N LEU A 179 4.68 -9.74 12.41
CA LEU A 179 4.98 -8.44 12.98
C LEU A 179 3.68 -7.70 13.30
N PHE A 180 3.57 -7.16 14.50
CA PHE A 180 2.49 -6.26 14.90
C PHE A 180 3.04 -4.87 15.21
N ASN A 181 2.45 -3.84 14.62
CA ASN A 181 2.79 -2.44 14.87
C ASN A 181 1.56 -1.65 15.34
N ASN A 182 1.69 -0.32 15.46
CA ASN A 182 0.65 0.55 16.02
C ASN A 182 -0.66 0.54 15.23
N PHE A 183 -0.65 0.22 13.92
CA PHE A 183 -1.89 0.09 13.15
C PHE A 183 -2.76 -1.04 13.68
N ARG A 184 -2.17 -2.09 14.27
CA ARG A 184 -2.91 -3.20 14.85
C ARG A 184 -3.84 -2.78 15.98
N GLY A 185 -3.45 -1.79 16.76
CA GLY A 185 -4.05 -1.42 18.03
C GLY A 185 -3.04 -1.42 19.17
N VAL A 186 -3.53 -1.56 20.41
CA VAL A 186 -2.71 -1.43 21.63
C VAL A 186 -2.01 -2.74 22.04
N SER A 187 -2.36 -3.86 21.42
CA SER A 187 -1.80 -5.19 21.67
C SER A 187 -1.98 -6.10 20.45
N THR A 188 -1.32 -7.26 20.46
CA THR A 188 -1.34 -8.20 19.33
C THR A 188 -2.69 -8.95 19.16
N ASN A 189 -3.47 -9.10 20.24
CA ASN A 189 -4.60 -10.03 20.40
C ASN A 189 -4.30 -11.46 19.91
N THR A 190 -3.08 -11.93 20.08
CA THR A 190 -2.72 -13.32 19.81
C THR A 190 -3.13 -14.21 20.99
N ASN A 191 -3.29 -15.51 20.72
CA ASN A 191 -3.45 -16.50 21.79
C ASN A 191 -2.11 -16.76 22.51
N SER A 192 -2.18 -17.53 23.60
CA SER A 192 -1.04 -17.88 24.44
C SER A 192 -0.12 -18.97 23.86
N TYR A 193 -0.32 -19.47 22.64
CA TYR A 193 0.54 -20.53 22.07
C TYR A 193 1.78 -19.98 21.35
N GLY A 194 2.23 -18.77 21.70
CA GLY A 194 3.30 -18.06 21.00
C GLY A 194 4.49 -17.67 21.87
N PHE A 195 5.52 -17.17 21.20
CA PHE A 195 6.61 -16.42 21.80
C PHE A 195 6.61 -15.02 21.19
N GLU A 196 6.44 -13.99 22.01
CA GLU A 196 6.34 -12.60 21.58
C GLU A 196 7.54 -11.81 22.09
N CYS A 197 8.14 -11.01 21.22
CA CYS A 197 9.26 -10.13 21.55
C CYS A 197 8.90 -8.70 21.15
N GLN A 198 8.89 -7.79 22.12
CA GLN A 198 8.76 -6.36 21.85
C GLN A 198 10.09 -5.81 21.36
N ALA A 199 10.05 -4.93 20.37
CA ALA A 199 11.24 -4.28 19.86
C ALA A 199 11.02 -2.79 19.59
N SER A 200 12.04 -1.97 19.87
CA SER A 200 12.09 -0.57 19.47
C SER A 200 12.67 -0.44 18.07
N VAL A 201 12.04 0.37 17.23
CA VAL A 201 12.47 0.61 15.85
C VAL A 201 13.59 1.67 15.85
N ILE A 202 14.71 1.38 15.17
CA ILE A 202 15.88 2.28 15.09
C ILE A 202 15.81 3.15 13.84
N ASP A 203 15.50 2.53 12.70
CA ASP A 203 15.47 3.19 11.40
C ASP A 203 14.05 3.64 11.05
N PRO A 204 13.86 4.69 10.23
CA PRO A 204 12.56 4.99 9.65
C PRO A 204 12.00 3.77 8.90
N TRP A 205 10.69 3.57 8.97
CA TRP A 205 10.05 2.49 8.24
C TRP A 205 10.18 2.68 6.74
N ILE A 206 10.54 1.60 6.06
CA ILE A 206 10.61 1.54 4.61
C ILE A 206 10.32 0.11 4.15
N VAL A 207 9.49 -0.04 3.12
CA VAL A 207 9.18 -1.35 2.51
C VAL A 207 10.15 -1.64 1.38
N ASN A 208 10.48 -2.93 1.18
CA ASN A 208 11.51 -3.40 0.23
C ASN A 208 12.93 -2.90 0.56
N ASP A 209 13.19 -2.64 1.83
CA ASP A 209 14.53 -2.37 2.36
C ASP A 209 14.61 -2.84 3.82
N THR A 210 15.78 -2.69 4.45
CA THR A 210 16.09 -3.18 5.78
C THR A 210 15.82 -2.14 6.84
N VAL A 211 15.07 -2.52 7.88
CA VAL A 211 14.85 -1.74 9.10
C VAL A 211 15.44 -2.47 10.29
N ARG A 212 16.23 -1.79 11.11
CA ARG A 212 16.79 -2.35 12.35
C ARG A 212 15.87 -2.09 13.53
N CYS A 213 15.74 -3.10 14.39
CA CYS A 213 15.03 -2.99 15.66
C CYS A 213 15.86 -3.61 16.79
N VAL A 214 15.70 -3.10 18.02
CA VAL A 214 16.34 -3.65 19.22
C VAL A 214 15.30 -4.39 20.05
N ILE A 215 15.58 -5.66 20.39
CA ILE A 215 14.73 -6.45 21.27
C ILE A 215 14.78 -5.90 22.70
N GLU A 216 13.62 -5.66 23.30
CA GLU A 216 13.54 -5.06 24.64
C GLU A 216 12.92 -6.00 25.68
N SER A 217 11.97 -6.82 25.26
CA SER A 217 11.32 -7.79 26.14
C SER A 217 10.91 -9.01 25.34
N ARG A 218 10.68 -10.10 26.06
CA ARG A 218 10.28 -11.39 25.49
C ARG A 218 9.38 -12.13 26.46
N GLU A 219 8.32 -12.73 25.94
CA GLU A 219 7.34 -13.49 26.73
C GLU A 219 6.94 -14.76 25.99
N LYS A 220 7.03 -15.90 26.67
CA LYS A 220 6.66 -17.20 26.12
C LYS A 220 5.37 -17.70 26.75
N TYR A 221 4.50 -18.19 25.88
CA TYR A 221 3.21 -18.77 26.22
C TYR A 221 2.24 -17.85 26.98
N VAL A 222 2.29 -16.55 26.69
CA VAL A 222 1.39 -15.52 27.26
C VAL A 222 0.42 -15.02 26.18
N GLY A 223 0.96 -14.49 25.08
CA GLY A 223 0.18 -13.89 24.00
C GLY A 223 -0.36 -12.51 24.36
N ASN A 224 -0.96 -11.83 23.37
CA ASN A 224 -1.56 -10.51 23.55
C ASN A 224 -0.61 -9.45 24.15
N MET A 225 0.68 -9.49 23.80
CA MET A 225 1.67 -8.52 24.26
C MET A 225 1.26 -7.09 23.87
N PRO A 226 1.42 -6.10 24.77
CA PRO A 226 1.20 -4.69 24.47
C PRO A 226 2.08 -4.19 23.31
N ILE A 227 1.57 -3.24 22.55
CA ILE A 227 2.30 -2.53 21.48
C ILE A 227 2.37 -1.04 21.87
N PRO A 228 3.42 -0.61 22.59
CA PRO A 228 3.62 0.80 22.88
C PRO A 228 3.92 1.62 21.63
N ALA A 229 3.64 2.92 21.69
CA ALA A 229 3.97 3.85 20.60
C ALA A 229 5.47 3.78 20.24
N GLY A 230 5.77 3.79 18.94
CA GLY A 230 7.14 3.66 18.42
C GLY A 230 7.75 2.26 18.50
N LYS A 231 7.00 1.25 18.98
CA LYS A 231 7.46 -0.13 19.09
C LYS A 231 6.66 -1.07 18.20
N ILE A 232 7.22 -2.27 18.06
CA ILE A 232 6.56 -3.41 17.42
C ILE A 232 6.61 -4.62 18.33
N VAL A 233 5.83 -5.63 17.98
CA VAL A 233 5.93 -6.99 18.53
C VAL A 233 6.17 -7.98 17.40
N LEU A 234 7.23 -8.77 17.50
CA LEU A 234 7.44 -9.97 16.70
C LEU A 234 6.82 -11.15 17.43
N SER A 235 5.90 -11.87 16.79
CA SER A 235 5.09 -12.93 17.40
C SER A 235 5.24 -14.23 16.61
N GLY A 236 5.90 -15.22 17.21
CA GLY A 236 6.15 -16.54 16.63
C GLY A 236 5.22 -17.63 17.16
N HIS A 237 4.84 -18.58 16.32
CA HIS A 237 4.19 -19.84 16.69
C HIS A 237 5.05 -21.03 16.26
N GLY A 238 4.94 -22.17 16.95
CA GLY A 238 5.44 -23.47 16.48
C GLY A 238 6.92 -23.40 16.10
N THR A 239 7.25 -23.75 14.87
CA THR A 239 8.64 -23.75 14.35
C THR A 239 9.31 -22.37 14.32
N ALA A 240 8.58 -21.26 14.44
CA ALA A 240 9.18 -19.93 14.60
C ALA A 240 9.72 -19.68 16.02
N ILE A 241 9.18 -20.38 17.04
CA ILE A 241 9.55 -20.17 18.45
C ILE A 241 11.04 -20.48 18.69
N PRO A 242 11.60 -21.65 18.30
CA PRO A 242 13.01 -21.96 18.55
C PRO A 242 13.98 -20.97 17.90
N PHE A 243 13.64 -20.47 16.70
CA PHE A 243 14.44 -19.44 16.03
C PHE A 243 14.50 -18.15 16.86
N MET A 244 13.35 -17.67 17.34
CA MET A 244 13.28 -16.45 18.14
C MET A 244 13.93 -16.65 19.52
N GLU A 245 13.69 -17.76 20.21
CA GLU A 245 14.27 -18.02 21.53
C GLU A 245 15.81 -18.04 21.51
N THR A 246 16.37 -18.61 20.45
CA THR A 246 17.82 -18.72 20.29
C THR A 246 18.43 -17.36 19.94
N ASN A 247 17.80 -16.62 19.01
CA ASN A 247 18.46 -15.50 18.33
C ASN A 247 17.97 -14.11 18.78
N PHE A 248 16.92 -14.00 19.61
CA PHE A 248 16.37 -12.72 20.06
C PHE A 248 16.58 -12.55 21.58
N GLN A 249 17.82 -12.23 21.99
CA GLN A 249 18.11 -11.82 23.36
C GLN A 249 17.80 -10.33 23.55
N ILE A 250 17.47 -9.94 24.77
CA ILE A 250 17.22 -8.53 25.10
C ILE A 250 18.50 -7.73 24.85
N GLY A 251 18.39 -6.63 24.11
CA GLY A 251 19.51 -5.82 23.65
C GLY A 251 20.01 -6.17 22.25
N ASP A 252 19.62 -7.31 21.68
CA ASP A 252 20.03 -7.70 20.33
C ASP A 252 19.40 -6.79 19.27
N THR A 253 20.18 -6.49 18.24
CA THR A 253 19.68 -5.83 17.05
C THR A 253 19.26 -6.88 16.02
N VAL A 254 17.98 -6.89 15.67
CA VAL A 254 17.43 -7.66 14.56
C VAL A 254 17.23 -6.77 13.34
N LYS A 255 17.33 -7.36 12.15
CA LYS A 255 17.01 -6.71 10.88
C LYS A 255 15.71 -7.27 10.36
N ILE A 256 14.79 -6.39 9.98
CA ILE A 256 13.50 -6.75 9.43
C ILE A 256 13.44 -6.18 8.01
N VAL A 257 13.13 -7.04 7.05
CA VAL A 257 12.77 -6.63 5.69
C VAL A 257 11.31 -7.01 5.50
N GLN A 258 10.45 -6.00 5.41
CA GLN A 258 9.06 -6.18 4.98
C GLN A 258 8.99 -5.84 3.50
N GLY A 259 8.43 -6.71 2.67
CA GLY A 259 8.51 -6.54 1.23
C GLY A 259 7.25 -6.89 0.45
N LEU A 260 7.24 -6.41 -0.79
CA LEU A 260 6.37 -6.82 -1.87
C LEU A 260 7.25 -7.26 -3.06
N ALA A 261 7.17 -8.54 -3.40
CA ALA A 261 8.00 -9.17 -4.42
C ALA A 261 7.74 -8.55 -5.80
N ASN A 262 8.80 -8.44 -6.60
CA ASN A 262 8.77 -7.86 -7.96
C ASN A 262 8.24 -6.43 -8.03
N ASN A 263 8.26 -5.70 -6.92
CA ASN A 263 7.80 -4.31 -6.85
C ASN A 263 8.97 -3.33 -6.73
N LEU A 264 8.67 -2.03 -6.67
CA LEU A 264 9.67 -0.96 -6.55
C LEU A 264 10.52 -1.13 -5.28
N PRO A 265 11.80 -0.73 -5.28
CA PRO A 265 12.57 -0.61 -4.05
C PRO A 265 12.05 0.57 -3.21
N ARG A 266 12.33 0.54 -1.90
CA ARG A 266 12.07 1.66 -0.98
C ARG A 266 10.67 2.26 -1.16
N LEU A 267 9.67 1.38 -1.06
CA LEU A 267 8.26 1.71 -1.24
C LEU A 267 7.76 2.55 -0.07
N THR A 268 7.10 3.65 -0.39
CA THR A 268 6.48 4.55 0.57
C THR A 268 4.97 4.33 0.62
N GLN A 269 4.33 3.98 -0.50
CA GLN A 269 2.89 3.81 -0.60
C GLN A 269 2.50 2.51 -1.32
N PHE A 270 1.44 1.88 -0.85
CA PHE A 270 0.80 0.75 -1.52
C PHE A 270 -0.69 0.73 -1.20
N MET A 271 -1.55 0.69 -2.22
CA MET A 271 -2.99 0.73 -2.08
C MET A 271 -3.67 -0.24 -3.03
N GLY A 272 -4.48 -1.14 -2.46
CA GLY A 272 -5.37 -2.01 -3.24
C GLY A 272 -6.46 -1.25 -4.00
N GLY A 273 -7.18 -1.99 -4.84
CA GLY A 273 -8.29 -1.45 -5.62
C GLY A 273 -8.66 -2.27 -6.85
N GLY A 274 -7.82 -3.23 -7.26
CA GLY A 274 -7.95 -3.98 -8.51
C GLY A 274 -9.34 -4.59 -8.82
N PRO A 275 -9.56 -5.03 -10.07
CA PRO A 275 -8.51 -5.40 -11.03
C PRO A 275 -7.89 -4.22 -11.79
N ARG A 276 -6.67 -4.42 -12.31
CA ARG A 276 -5.99 -3.50 -13.23
C ARG A 276 -6.80 -3.45 -14.51
N MET A 277 -7.19 -2.25 -14.93
CA MET A 277 -7.98 -2.06 -16.15
C MET A 277 -7.10 -1.91 -17.39
N LEU A 278 -6.01 -1.15 -17.30
CA LEU A 278 -5.14 -0.83 -18.44
C LEU A 278 -3.69 -1.23 -18.19
N GLN A 279 -3.04 -1.79 -19.20
CA GLN A 279 -1.60 -2.06 -19.26
C GLN A 279 -1.05 -1.67 -20.63
N ASP A 280 -0.07 -0.76 -20.66
CA ASP A 280 0.61 -0.33 -21.89
C ASP A 280 -0.35 0.11 -23.01
N GLY A 281 -1.44 0.78 -22.61
CA GLY A 281 -2.50 1.25 -23.50
C GLY A 281 -3.58 0.22 -23.86
N VAL A 282 -3.48 -1.01 -23.34
CA VAL A 282 -4.40 -2.13 -23.64
C VAL A 282 -5.34 -2.39 -22.45
N ASP A 283 -6.63 -2.58 -22.72
CA ASP A 283 -7.59 -3.09 -21.75
C ASP A 283 -7.28 -4.56 -21.44
N VAL A 284 -6.92 -4.84 -20.19
CA VAL A 284 -6.55 -6.19 -19.72
C VAL A 284 -7.67 -6.89 -18.96
N VAL A 285 -8.78 -6.21 -18.67
CA VAL A 285 -9.98 -6.81 -18.05
C VAL A 285 -10.78 -7.56 -19.11
N ALA A 286 -10.98 -6.94 -20.28
CA ALA A 286 -11.69 -7.56 -21.40
C ALA A 286 -11.02 -8.85 -21.91
N VAL A 287 -9.71 -8.98 -21.74
CA VAL A 287 -8.92 -10.18 -22.10
C VAL A 287 -9.03 -11.28 -21.04
N SER A 288 -9.20 -10.90 -19.77
CA SER A 288 -9.25 -11.83 -18.63
C SER A 288 -10.66 -12.40 -18.37
N TYR A 289 -11.70 -11.73 -18.86
CA TYR A 289 -13.10 -12.15 -18.79
C TYR A 289 -13.75 -11.98 -20.17
N PRO A 290 -13.47 -12.86 -21.16
CA PRO A 290 -14.16 -12.80 -22.44
C PRO A 290 -15.66 -13.03 -22.22
N ASN A 291 -16.47 -12.17 -22.82
CA ASN A 291 -17.94 -12.29 -22.83
C ASN A 291 -18.40 -13.64 -23.38
#